data_AF-A0A8G2EYI7-F1
#
_entry.id   AF-A0A8G2EYI7-F1
#
_cell.length_a   1.000
_cell.length_b   1.000
_cell.length_c   1.000
_cell.angle_alpha   90.00
_cell.angle_beta   90.00
_cell.angle_gamma   90.00
#
_symmetry.space_group_name_H-M   'P 1'
#
loop_
_entity.id
_entity.type
_entity.pdbx_description
1 polymer ?
#
loop_
_entity_poly.entity_id
_entity_poly.type
_entity_poly.pdbx_seq_one_letter_code
_entity_poly.pdbx_strand_id
1 'polypeptide(L)'
;MSYTTDPNHPDLVRRDDDAPRKQAETYLVLSEEERAKGFIRPVRRSYKHTICGTVTTMGMAIAETYARDPQFYTGTYCCGCQMHRPLSEFTWEPDGSLVGS
;
A
#
# COMPACT_ATOMS: atom_id res chain seq x y z
N MET A 1 -4.73 -5.17 12.12
CA MET A 1 -4.77 -4.94 10.66
C MET A 1 -5.48 -6.13 10.06
N SER A 2 -6.66 -5.90 9.51
CA SER A 2 -7.50 -6.87 8.80
C SER A 2 -7.44 -6.60 7.30
N TYR A 3 -7.85 -7.59 6.52
CA TYR A 3 -7.97 -7.47 5.08
C TYR A 3 -9.41 -7.77 4.66
N THR A 4 -9.86 -7.10 3.61
CA THR A 4 -11.15 -7.37 2.97
C THR A 4 -10.97 -7.44 1.46
N THR A 5 -11.81 -8.19 0.78
CA THR A 5 -11.93 -8.19 -0.68
C THR A 5 -13.17 -7.42 -1.16
N ASP A 6 -14.01 -6.95 -0.23
CA ASP A 6 -15.19 -6.14 -0.54
C ASP A 6 -14.78 -4.67 -0.68
N PRO A 7 -14.84 -4.07 -1.90
CA PRO A 7 -14.54 -2.66 -2.07
C PRO A 7 -15.52 -1.76 -1.33
N ASN A 8 -16.74 -2.20 -1.00
CA ASN A 8 -17.71 -1.36 -0.31
C ASN A 8 -17.66 -1.48 1.22
N HIS A 9 -16.64 -2.16 1.75
CA HIS A 9 -16.51 -2.38 3.19
C HIS A 9 -16.42 -1.04 3.95
N PRO A 10 -17.24 -0.84 5.01
CA PRO A 10 -17.40 0.46 5.67
C PRO A 10 -16.12 0.98 6.35
N ASP A 11 -15.24 0.07 6.78
CA ASP A 11 -13.98 0.43 7.47
C ASP A 11 -12.83 0.81 6.53
N LEU A 12 -13.07 0.92 5.22
CA LEU A 12 -12.04 1.32 4.26
C LEU A 12 -11.80 2.83 4.27
N VAL A 13 -10.52 3.21 4.35
CA VAL A 13 -10.07 4.59 4.18
C VAL A 13 -9.69 4.81 2.71
N ARG A 14 -10.30 5.83 2.07
CA ARG A 14 -10.16 6.11 0.63
C ARG A 14 -9.58 7.50 0.32
N ARG A 15 -9.11 8.20 1.34
CA ARG A 15 -8.66 9.59 1.24
C ARG A 15 -7.25 9.71 1.81
N ASP A 16 -6.49 10.65 1.26
CA ASP A 16 -5.25 11.10 1.88
C ASP A 16 -5.57 11.80 3.21
N ASP A 17 -4.60 11.81 4.10
CA ASP A 17 -4.73 12.44 5.40
C ASP A 17 -4.24 13.89 5.35
N ASP A 18 -4.99 14.80 5.99
CA ASP A 18 -4.60 16.21 6.21
C ASP A 18 -3.81 16.39 7.52
N ALA A 19 -3.90 15.42 8.43
CA ALA A 19 -3.20 15.41 9.72
C ALA A 19 -2.83 13.98 10.13
N PRO A 20 -1.81 13.79 11.01
CA PRO A 20 -1.43 12.48 11.51
C PRO A 20 -2.60 11.70 12.13
N ARG A 21 -2.74 10.44 11.73
CA ARG A 21 -3.72 9.50 12.28
C ARG A 21 -3.17 8.07 12.29
N LYS A 22 -3.85 7.18 13.01
CA LYS A 22 -3.54 5.76 12.93
C LYS A 22 -3.80 5.22 11.53
N GLN A 23 -2.97 4.27 11.11
CA GLN A 23 -3.17 3.46 9.91
C GLN A 23 -4.60 2.87 9.86
N ALA A 24 -5.11 2.59 8.67
CA ALA A 24 -6.43 1.97 8.52
C ALA A 24 -6.51 0.64 9.28
N GLU A 25 -7.67 0.33 9.85
CA GLU A 25 -7.87 -0.94 10.55
C GLU A 25 -7.98 -2.11 9.56
N THR A 26 -8.69 -1.86 8.45
CA THR A 26 -8.94 -2.80 7.36
C THR A 26 -8.41 -2.24 6.04
N TYR A 27 -7.73 -3.09 5.26
CA TYR A 27 -7.25 -2.77 3.92
C TYR A 27 -7.93 -3.64 2.87
N LEU A 28 -8.31 -3.02 1.75
CA LEU A 28 -8.79 -3.74 0.58
C LEU A 28 -7.61 -4.47 -0.05
N VAL A 29 -7.75 -5.76 -0.36
CA VAL A 29 -6.75 -6.56 -1.07
C VAL A 29 -7.44 -7.36 -2.17
N LEU A 30 -6.67 -7.81 -3.16
CA LEU A 30 -7.16 -8.83 -4.08
C LEU A 30 -7.42 -10.16 -3.35
N SER A 31 -8.37 -10.94 -3.84
CA SER A 31 -8.64 -12.28 -3.34
C SER A 31 -7.40 -13.17 -3.47
N GLU A 32 -7.31 -14.20 -2.62
CA GLU A 32 -6.20 -15.15 -2.70
C GLU A 32 -6.12 -15.82 -4.08
N GLU A 33 -7.26 -16.12 -4.70
CA GLU A 33 -7.34 -16.64 -6.07
C GLU A 33 -6.73 -15.68 -7.11
N GLU A 34 -7.01 -14.38 -7.02
CA GLU A 34 -6.40 -13.40 -7.93
C GLU A 34 -4.89 -13.26 -7.70
N ARG A 35 -4.43 -13.29 -6.44
CA ARG A 35 -3.00 -13.24 -6.11
C ARG A 35 -2.26 -14.52 -6.55
N ALA A 36 -2.95 -15.67 -6.57
CA ALA A 36 -2.40 -16.95 -7.03
C ALA A 36 -2.19 -17.04 -8.54
N LYS A 37 -2.80 -16.16 -9.36
CA LYS A 37 -2.60 -16.11 -10.82
C LYS A 37 -1.21 -15.60 -11.23
N GLY A 38 -0.31 -15.35 -10.29
CA GLY A 38 1.07 -14.86 -10.51
C GLY A 38 1.20 -13.34 -10.42
N PHE A 39 2.43 -12.83 -10.37
CA PHE A 39 2.73 -11.41 -10.18
C PHE A 39 3.37 -10.79 -11.42
N ILE A 40 3.00 -9.56 -11.75
CA ILE A 40 3.58 -8.80 -12.87
C ILE A 40 4.75 -7.90 -12.43
N ARG A 41 4.87 -7.66 -11.13
CA ARG A 41 6.02 -7.01 -10.48
C ARG A 41 6.59 -7.92 -9.38
N PRO A 42 7.86 -7.76 -9.01
CA PRO A 42 8.39 -8.40 -7.80
C PRO A 42 7.59 -8.00 -6.56
N VAL A 43 7.37 -8.97 -5.66
CA VAL A 43 6.76 -8.69 -4.36
C VAL A 43 7.75 -7.88 -3.52
N ARG A 44 7.37 -6.65 -3.21
CA ARG A 44 8.15 -5.73 -2.37
C ARG A 44 7.32 -5.33 -1.17
N ARG A 45 7.92 -5.43 0.01
CA ARG A 45 7.23 -5.18 1.28
C ARG A 45 7.59 -3.84 1.90
N SER A 46 8.66 -3.22 1.45
CA SER A 46 9.18 -2.00 2.05
C SER A 46 9.26 -0.91 1.00
N TYR A 47 8.83 0.29 1.38
CA TYR A 47 8.88 1.48 0.56
C TYR A 47 9.28 2.66 1.43
N LYS A 48 9.97 3.62 0.82
CA LYS A 48 10.45 4.82 1.45
C LYS A 48 9.58 6.00 1.06
N HIS A 49 9.17 6.79 2.05
CA HIS A 49 8.59 8.09 1.78
C HIS A 49 9.69 9.06 1.40
N THR A 50 9.63 9.61 0.19
CA THR A 50 10.69 10.48 -0.35
C THR A 50 10.78 11.81 0.40
N ILE A 51 9.68 12.27 1.01
CA ILE A 51 9.63 13.55 1.73
C ILE A 51 10.25 13.42 3.13
N CYS A 52 9.79 12.48 3.98
CA CYS A 52 10.32 12.34 5.35
C CYS A 52 11.49 11.34 5.48
N GLY A 53 11.76 10.55 4.44
CA GLY A 53 12.83 9.56 4.42
C GLY A 53 12.52 8.25 5.17
N THR A 54 11.35 8.12 5.80
CA THR A 54 11.00 6.94 6.59
C THR A 54 10.66 5.75 5.69
N VAL A 55 11.18 4.56 6.04
CA VAL A 55 10.83 3.30 5.40
C VAL A 55 9.66 2.66 6.14
N THR A 56 8.59 2.36 5.41
CA THR A 56 7.44 1.62 5.92
C THR A 56 7.44 0.21 5.35
N THR A 57 7.21 -0.79 6.22
CA THR A 57 7.07 -2.19 5.82
C THR A 57 5.61 -2.62 5.94
N MET A 58 5.00 -3.03 4.82
CA MET A 58 3.61 -3.46 4.74
C MET A 58 3.42 -4.97 4.95
N GLY A 59 2.16 -5.35 5.19
CA GLY A 59 1.71 -6.74 5.25
C GLY A 59 1.78 -7.45 3.90
N MET A 60 1.96 -8.78 3.93
CA MET A 60 2.19 -9.59 2.73
C MET A 60 1.05 -9.49 1.71
N ALA A 61 -0.20 -9.58 2.16
CA ALA A 61 -1.37 -9.53 1.28
C ALA A 61 -1.46 -8.22 0.46
N ILE A 62 -1.03 -7.10 1.04
CA ILE A 62 -0.98 -5.80 0.36
C ILE A 62 0.18 -5.77 -0.63
N ALA A 63 1.35 -6.26 -0.23
CA ALA A 63 2.52 -6.35 -1.11
C ALA A 63 2.24 -7.22 -2.34
N GLU A 64 1.59 -8.37 -2.16
CA GLU A 64 1.16 -9.25 -3.24
C GLU A 64 0.08 -8.60 -4.12
N THR A 65 -0.80 -7.79 -3.53
CA THR A 65 -1.80 -7.02 -4.28
C THR A 65 -1.13 -6.02 -5.21
N TYR A 66 -0.15 -5.24 -4.73
CA TYR A 66 0.67 -4.37 -5.60
C TYR A 66 1.45 -5.15 -6.66
N ALA A 67 1.99 -6.31 -6.29
CA ALA A 67 2.75 -7.14 -7.22
C ALA A 67 1.89 -7.70 -8.36
N ARG A 68 0.61 -7.98 -8.07
CA ARG A 68 -0.40 -8.45 -9.03
C ARG A 68 -0.99 -7.31 -9.86
N ASP A 69 -1.30 -6.19 -9.22
CA ASP A 69 -1.91 -5.01 -9.82
C ASP A 69 -1.31 -3.72 -9.21
N PRO A 70 -0.28 -3.14 -9.85
CA PRO A 70 0.39 -1.92 -9.38
C PRO A 70 -0.51 -0.68 -9.31
N GLN A 71 -1.66 -0.69 -9.97
CA GLN A 71 -2.61 0.43 -10.01
C GLN A 71 -3.78 0.27 -9.02
N PHE A 72 -3.80 -0.82 -8.25
CA PHE A 72 -4.90 -1.16 -7.35
C PHE A 72 -5.16 -0.10 -6.26
N TYR A 73 -4.10 0.56 -5.80
CA TYR A 73 -4.17 1.60 -4.79
C TYR A 73 -3.80 2.97 -5.37
N THR A 74 -4.33 4.03 -4.78
CA THR A 74 -4.00 5.43 -5.14
C THR A 74 -3.12 6.12 -4.09
N GLY A 75 -2.97 5.51 -2.92
CA GLY A 75 -2.16 6.03 -1.81
C GLY A 75 -1.73 4.93 -0.86
N THR A 76 -0.75 5.23 -0.01
CA THR A 76 -0.21 4.30 0.99
C THR A 76 0.18 5.04 2.28
N TYR A 77 0.37 4.31 3.37
CA TYR A 77 0.59 4.89 4.69
C TYR A 77 2.07 5.06 5.03
N CYS A 78 2.50 6.25 5.42
CA CYS A 78 3.83 6.46 5.98
C CYS A 78 3.81 6.28 7.51
N CYS A 79 4.57 5.32 8.05
CA CYS A 79 4.63 5.11 9.50
C CYS A 79 5.37 6.22 10.28
N GLY A 80 6.23 6.98 9.62
CA GLY A 80 6.91 8.16 10.19
C GLY A 80 5.98 9.37 10.32
N CYS A 81 5.40 9.83 9.21
CA CYS A 81 4.40 10.91 9.21
C CYS A 81 3.07 10.53 9.87
N GLN A 82 2.76 9.24 9.97
CA GLN A 82 1.46 8.70 10.38
C GLN A 82 0.31 9.17 9.49
N MET A 83 0.49 9.10 8.17
CA MET A 83 -0.47 9.65 7.20
C MET A 83 -0.53 8.77 5.95
N HIS A 84 -1.72 8.61 5.37
CA HIS A 84 -1.90 8.13 4.00
C HIS A 84 -1.58 9.26 3.03
N ARG A 85 -0.74 8.96 2.05
CA ARG A 85 -0.23 9.92 1.06
C ARG A 85 -0.27 9.31 -0.35
N PRO A 86 -0.25 10.15 -1.40
CA PRO A 86 -0.22 9.69 -2.79
C PRO A 86 0.98 8.79 -3.09
N LEU A 87 0.81 7.79 -3.96
CA LEU A 87 1.88 6.85 -4.33
C LEU A 87 3.09 7.52 -5.00
N SER A 88 2.90 8.68 -5.63
CA SER A 88 3.98 9.47 -6.23
C SER A 88 5.00 9.97 -5.21
N GLU A 89 4.67 9.97 -3.91
CA GLU A 89 5.60 10.34 -2.84
C GLU A 89 6.48 9.18 -2.37
N PHE A 90 6.32 7.97 -2.91
CA PHE A 90 6.99 6.77 -2.41
C PHE A 90 7.79 6.00 -3.47
N THR A 91 8.92 5.47 -3.02
CA THR A 91 9.77 4.57 -3.81
C THR A 91 9.90 3.22 -3.13
N TRP A 92 9.89 2.14 -3.91
CA TRP A 92 10.16 0.80 -3.43
C TRP A 92 11.61 0.64 -2.96
N GLU A 93 11.82 -0.14 -1.91
CA GLU A 93 13.14 -0.63 -1.52
C GLU A 93 13.37 -2.05 -2.08
N PRO A 94 14.59 -2.41 -2.52
CA PRO A 94 15.80 -1.58 -2.57
C PRO A 94 16.01 -0.83 -3.91
N ASP A 95 15.17 -1.05 -4.93
CA ASP A 95 15.46 -0.60 -6.30
C ASP A 95 15.13 0.87 -6.60
N GLY A 96 14.44 1.56 -5.70
CA GLY A 96 14.10 2.98 -5.83
C GLY A 96 13.03 3.29 -6.87
N SER A 97 12.37 2.29 -7.44
CA SER A 97 11.28 2.50 -8.40
C SER A 97 10.04 3.10 -7.74
N LEU A 98 9.24 3.88 -8.48
CA LEU A 98 8.01 4.48 -7.94
C LEU A 98 6.97 3.41 -7.59
N VAL A 99 6.30 3.58 -6.44
CA VAL A 99 5.38 2.56 -5.92
C VAL A 99 4.22 2.26 -6.87
N GLY A 100 3.64 3.30 -7.48
CA GLY A 100 2.51 3.21 -8.43
C GLY A 100 2.89 3.22 -9.91
N SER A 101 4.08 2.73 -10.28
CA SER A 101 4.58 2.74 -11.68
C SER A 101 4.59 1.39 -12.40
#